data_AF-A0AAN7LZS4-F1
#
_entry.id   AF-A0AAN7LZS4-F1
#
_cell.length_a   1.000
_cell.length_b   1.000
_cell.length_c   1.000
_cell.angle_alpha   90.00
_cell.angle_beta   90.00
_cell.angle_gamma   90.00
#
_symmetry.space_group_name_H-M   'P 1'
#
loop_
_entity.id
_entity.type
_entity.pdbx_description
1 polymer ?
#
loop_
_entity_poly.entity_id
_entity_poly.type
_entity_poly.pdbx_seq_one_letter_code
_entity_poly.pdbx_strand_id
1 'polypeptide(L)'
;MYGRDPWGGPLEIHAADSATDDDRSRNLQDYDRAALSRPLDETQQSWLLGPAEQKKKKYVDLGCIIVSRKIFLWTVGTLLVSGFLAGFITLIVKTVPRHHHSHASTDNYTLALRKALMFFNAQRSGKLPRHNNVSWRGNSCLQDGKSDPSTVVKDLVGGYYDAGDAIKFNFPASFAMTMLSWSVIEYSAKYEAAGELSHVKDIIKWGADYFLKTFNSSADTIDRVVAQVGVGDTSGGSTTPNDHYCWMRPEAIDYDRPVTECHSCSDLAAEMAAALASASIVFKDSKAYSQKLVHGARTLFKFARDQRGRYSAGGSDAALFYNSSSYWDEFVWGGAWLYYATGNTSYLQLATTPGIAKHAGAFWGGPDYGVLSWDNKLAGAQVLLSRLRLFLSPGYPYEEILRTFHNQTSIIMCSYLPVFPSFNMTKGGLIQLNHGRPQPLQYVVNAAFLAAVYSDYLDAADTPGWYCGPNFYSTDVLRDFARTQFFNHY
;
A
#
# COMPACT_ATOMS: atom_id res chain seq x y z
N MET A 1 27.52 6.44 -3.57
CA MET A 1 27.10 5.35 -2.66
C MET A 1 26.01 5.92 -1.75
N TYR A 2 25.01 5.10 -1.41
CA TYR A 2 23.66 5.43 -0.89
C TYR A 2 22.61 5.68 -1.98
N GLY A 3 21.94 4.59 -2.37
CA GLY A 3 20.69 4.63 -3.15
C GLY A 3 19.54 4.99 -2.22
N ARG A 4 18.69 5.92 -2.68
CA ARG A 4 17.41 6.22 -2.05
C ARG A 4 16.55 4.94 -1.98
N ASP A 5 15.87 4.76 -0.87
CA ASP A 5 14.83 3.73 -0.72
C ASP A 5 13.82 3.90 -1.88
N PRO A 6 13.54 2.85 -2.68
CA PRO A 6 12.58 2.93 -3.78
C PRO A 6 11.14 3.14 -3.33
N TRP A 7 10.86 3.24 -2.02
CA TRP A 7 9.54 3.52 -1.44
C TRP A 7 9.54 4.90 -0.78
N GLY A 8 9.30 5.94 -1.59
CA GLY A 8 9.19 7.32 -1.13
C GLY A 8 8.11 7.49 -0.05
N GLY A 9 8.53 7.97 1.11
CA GLY A 9 7.70 8.57 2.15
C GLY A 9 8.52 9.64 2.88
N PRO A 10 7.92 10.74 3.36
CA PRO A 10 8.65 11.78 4.08
C PRO A 10 9.18 11.23 5.42
N LEU A 11 10.49 11.35 5.63
CA LEU A 11 11.15 11.13 6.91
C LEU A 11 10.76 12.27 7.87
N GLU A 12 9.92 12.00 8.86
CA GLU A 12 9.94 12.77 10.10
C GLU A 12 11.19 12.37 10.89
N ILE A 13 12.15 13.29 10.93
CA ILE A 13 13.31 13.23 11.81
C ILE A 13 12.85 13.72 13.18
N HIS A 14 12.77 12.83 14.16
CA HIS A 14 12.90 13.23 15.55
C HIS A 14 14.35 13.62 15.81
N ALA A 15 14.62 14.91 15.92
CA ALA A 15 15.87 15.45 16.44
C ALA A 15 15.59 16.45 17.56
N ALA A 16 15.86 16.01 18.78
CA ALA A 16 16.21 16.77 19.98
C ALA A 16 16.58 15.69 21.03
N ASP A 17 17.69 15.68 21.76
CA ASP A 17 18.83 16.58 21.91
C ASP A 17 19.95 15.74 22.54
N SER A 18 21.21 15.97 22.15
CA SER A 18 22.33 16.07 23.10
C SER A 18 23.60 16.47 22.35
N ALA A 19 23.89 17.77 22.34
CA ALA A 19 25.23 18.29 22.22
C ALA A 19 25.56 19.02 23.53
N THR A 20 26.64 18.61 24.19
CA THR A 20 27.41 19.52 25.04
C THR A 20 28.88 19.33 24.71
N ASP A 21 29.46 20.43 24.26
CA ASP A 21 30.88 20.69 24.07
C ASP A 21 31.71 20.35 25.30
N ASP A 22 32.97 19.96 25.05
CA ASP A 22 34.09 20.34 25.90
C ASP A 22 35.38 20.27 25.05
N ASP A 23 35.77 21.40 24.47
CA ASP A 23 37.11 21.59 23.92
C ASP A 23 37.85 22.68 24.71
N ARG A 24 39.03 22.32 25.18
CA ARG A 24 39.81 23.01 26.19
C ARG A 24 41.07 23.61 25.57
N SER A 25 41.36 24.85 25.99
CA SER A 25 42.66 25.57 26.03
C SER A 25 43.17 26.24 24.73
N ARG A 26 43.17 27.61 24.68
CA ARG A 26 44.27 28.57 25.03
C ARG A 26 45.43 28.55 24.01
N ASN A 27 46.03 29.64 23.54
CA ASN A 27 45.93 31.09 23.72
C ASN A 27 46.80 31.71 22.60
N LEU A 28 46.44 32.89 22.09
CA LEU A 28 47.34 33.75 21.30
C LEU A 28 47.90 34.87 22.20
N GLN A 29 49.12 35.29 21.84
CA GLN A 29 49.72 36.63 21.94
C GLN A 29 50.43 37.10 23.23
N ASP A 30 51.72 37.33 23.01
CA ASP A 30 52.50 38.57 23.26
C ASP A 30 53.04 38.89 24.66
N TYR A 31 54.30 38.46 24.82
CA TYR A 31 55.51 39.25 25.10
C TYR A 31 55.49 40.51 26.00
N ASP A 32 56.42 40.45 26.96
CA ASP A 32 57.33 41.48 27.49
C ASP A 32 56.85 42.58 28.45
N ARG A 33 56.98 42.24 29.74
CA ARG A 33 58.07 42.62 30.67
C ARG A 33 58.64 44.06 30.63
N ALA A 34 58.76 44.58 31.87
CA ALA A 34 59.49 45.77 32.33
C ALA A 34 58.65 47.07 32.30
N ALA A 35 58.67 47.96 33.29
CA ALA A 35 59.71 48.24 34.26
C ALA A 35 59.15 49.12 35.42
N LEU A 36 59.84 49.04 36.56
CA LEU A 36 60.17 50.15 37.48
C LEU A 36 59.20 50.60 38.60
N SER A 37 59.81 50.63 39.80
CA SER A 37 59.70 51.59 40.93
C SER A 37 58.47 51.60 41.85
N ARG A 38 58.69 51.06 43.06
CA ARG A 38 58.18 51.50 44.39
C ARG A 38 58.56 52.97 44.69
N PRO A 39 57.93 53.74 45.61
CA PRO A 39 57.65 53.44 47.04
C PRO A 39 56.21 53.79 47.53
N LEU A 40 55.61 53.04 48.48
CA LEU A 40 55.68 53.19 49.96
C LEU A 40 55.29 54.59 50.46
N ASP A 41 54.07 54.70 50.97
CA ASP A 41 53.70 55.64 52.02
C ASP A 41 53.51 54.79 53.30
N GLU A 42 54.33 55.09 54.30
CA GLU A 42 54.60 54.30 55.50
C GLU A 42 53.86 54.89 56.71
N THR A 43 53.26 54.00 57.52
CA THR A 43 53.07 54.14 59.00
C THR A 43 52.07 55.22 59.50
N GLN A 44 51.34 55.12 60.61
CA GLN A 44 51.07 54.14 61.66
C GLN A 44 49.95 54.71 62.58
N GLN A 45 49.29 53.83 63.33
CA GLN A 45 48.50 54.04 64.56
C GLN A 45 47.07 54.62 64.49
N SER A 46 46.09 53.81 64.91
CA SER A 46 45.40 54.05 66.19
C SER A 46 44.51 52.87 66.60
N TRP A 47 44.91 52.20 67.68
CA TRP A 47 44.11 51.28 68.50
C TRP A 47 43.17 52.06 69.42
N LEU A 48 41.99 51.51 69.75
CA LEU A 48 41.08 51.78 70.90
C LEU A 48 39.66 51.33 70.44
N LEU A 49 38.90 50.35 70.97
CA LEU A 49 38.67 49.84 72.32
C LEU A 49 37.90 48.48 72.28
N GLY A 50 38.26 47.53 73.16
CA GLY A 50 37.30 46.68 73.93
C GLY A 50 36.69 45.39 73.32
N PRO A 51 36.53 44.27 74.09
CA PRO A 51 36.05 42.97 73.60
C PRO A 51 34.56 42.68 73.87
N ALA A 52 33.90 41.89 73.01
CA ALA A 52 32.71 41.01 73.24
C ALA A 52 32.16 40.57 71.85
N GLU A 53 31.54 39.42 71.56
CA GLU A 53 30.76 38.46 72.33
C GLU A 53 30.56 37.19 71.46
N GLN A 54 30.63 35.98 72.03
CA GLN A 54 30.23 34.76 71.33
C GLN A 54 28.70 34.72 71.14
N LYS A 55 28.21 34.85 69.90
CA LYS A 55 26.79 34.65 69.60
C LYS A 55 26.42 33.15 69.66
N LYS A 56 25.64 32.79 70.67
CA LYS A 56 25.02 31.46 70.85
C LYS A 56 24.24 31.05 69.59
N LYS A 57 24.59 29.91 68.98
CA LYS A 57 23.79 29.26 67.94
C LYS A 57 22.48 28.77 68.57
N LYS A 58 21.33 29.23 68.09
CA LYS A 58 20.01 28.73 68.49
C LYS A 58 19.71 27.44 67.72
N TYR A 59 19.54 26.35 68.45
CA TYR A 59 19.13 25.04 67.94
C TYR A 59 17.62 24.85 68.19
N VAL A 60 16.98 24.00 67.38
CA VAL A 60 15.59 23.57 67.57
C VAL A 60 15.64 22.10 67.97
N ASP A 61 15.01 21.77 69.09
CA ASP A 61 14.97 20.41 69.63
C ASP A 61 13.64 19.76 69.22
N LEU A 62 13.73 18.65 68.48
CA LEU A 62 12.58 17.84 68.04
C LEU A 62 12.48 16.53 68.84
N GLY A 63 12.92 16.54 70.10
CA GLY A 63 12.75 15.44 71.06
C GLY A 63 13.82 14.37 70.99
N CYS A 64 14.22 13.95 69.79
CA CYS A 64 15.31 12.96 69.59
C CYS A 64 16.46 13.45 68.71
N ILE A 65 16.38 14.65 68.11
CA ILE A 65 17.42 15.20 67.22
C ILE A 65 17.51 16.73 67.38
N ILE A 66 18.72 17.24 67.62
CA ILE A 66 19.01 18.68 67.73
C ILE A 66 19.49 19.19 66.37
N VAL A 67 18.68 20.00 65.68
CA VAL A 67 19.01 20.54 64.35
C VAL A 67 19.22 22.06 64.43
N SER A 68 20.21 22.57 63.70
CA SER A 68 20.45 24.01 63.55
C SER A 68 19.21 24.71 62.98
N ARG A 69 18.75 25.81 63.62
CA ARG A 69 17.57 26.57 63.18
C ARG A 69 17.63 26.97 61.71
N LYS A 70 18.82 27.25 61.17
CA LYS A 70 19.02 27.56 59.75
C LYS A 70 18.73 26.37 58.84
N ILE A 71 19.17 25.18 59.23
CA ILE A 71 18.97 23.94 58.46
C ILE A 71 17.49 23.56 58.51
N PHE A 72 16.87 23.60 59.69
CA PHE A 72 15.45 23.32 59.86
C PHE A 72 14.55 24.24 59.01
N LEU A 73 14.83 25.55 59.01
CA LEU A 73 14.09 26.51 58.17
C LEU A 73 14.28 26.24 56.66
N TRP A 74 15.48 25.86 56.24
CA TRP A 74 15.74 25.49 54.85
C TRP A 74 14.99 24.22 54.45
N THR A 75 15.01 23.17 55.28
CA THR A 75 14.32 21.90 55.00
C THR A 75 12.81 22.06 54.97
N VAL A 76 12.24 22.79 55.94
CA VAL A 76 10.80 23.10 55.95
C VAL A 76 10.43 23.97 54.74
N GLY A 77 11.28 24.94 54.38
CA GLY A 77 11.10 25.76 53.19
C GLY A 77 11.11 24.93 51.90
N THR A 78 12.02 23.97 51.76
CA THR A 78 12.08 23.10 50.58
C THR A 78 10.86 22.19 50.49
N LEU A 79 10.43 21.59 51.60
CA LEU A 79 9.24 20.73 51.64
C LEU A 79 7.97 21.50 51.27
N LEU A 80 7.82 22.75 51.74
CA LEU A 80 6.69 23.59 51.39
C LEU A 80 6.69 23.98 49.90
N VAL A 81 7.85 24.32 49.34
CA VAL A 81 7.97 24.63 47.90
C VAL A 81 7.68 23.39 47.06
N SER A 82 8.22 22.22 47.42
CA SER A 82 7.94 20.96 46.73
C SER A 82 6.46 20.57 46.81
N GLY A 83 5.83 20.75 47.98
CA GLY A 83 4.39 20.51 48.16
C GLY A 83 3.53 21.46 47.33
N PHE A 84 3.92 22.74 47.26
CA PHE A 84 3.23 23.73 46.44
C PHE A 84 3.39 23.42 44.94
N LEU A 85 4.59 23.01 44.50
CA LEU A 85 4.85 22.64 43.11
C LEU A 85 4.05 21.40 42.70
N ALA A 86 4.00 20.36 43.55
CA ALA A 86 3.19 19.17 43.32
C ALA A 86 1.70 19.48 43.29
N GLY A 87 1.22 20.32 44.22
CA GLY A 87 -0.17 20.79 44.24
C GLY A 87 -0.54 21.59 42.99
N PHE A 88 0.36 22.46 42.53
CA PHE A 88 0.17 23.27 41.33
C PHE A 88 0.16 22.43 40.05
N ILE A 89 1.05 21.44 39.92
CA ILE A 89 1.04 20.48 38.81
C ILE A 89 -0.27 19.67 38.81
N THR A 90 -0.72 19.20 39.98
CA THR A 90 -1.97 18.44 40.09
C THR A 90 -3.19 19.29 39.75
N LEU A 91 -3.18 20.58 40.13
CA LEU A 91 -4.20 21.54 39.76
C LEU A 91 -4.23 21.72 38.24
N ILE A 92 -3.08 21.99 37.59
CA ILE A 92 -2.97 22.10 36.13
C ILE A 92 -3.51 20.84 35.44
N VAL A 93 -3.11 19.64 35.88
CA VAL A 93 -3.58 18.38 35.29
C VAL A 93 -5.09 18.18 35.45
N LYS A 94 -5.70 18.69 36.53
CA LYS A 94 -7.15 18.62 36.75
C LYS A 94 -7.95 19.75 36.09
N THR A 95 -7.36 20.93 35.88
CA THR A 95 -8.05 22.10 35.32
C THR A 95 -7.81 22.28 33.83
N VAL A 96 -6.78 21.66 33.25
CA VAL A 96 -6.64 21.57 31.80
C VAL A 96 -7.82 20.74 31.29
N PRO A 97 -8.68 21.30 30.40
CA PRO A 97 -9.73 20.53 29.78
C PRO A 97 -9.07 19.33 29.11
N ARG A 98 -9.43 18.12 29.53
CA ARG A 98 -9.21 16.97 28.64
C ARG A 98 -10.00 17.32 27.40
N HIS A 99 -9.30 17.75 26.34
CA HIS A 99 -9.84 17.61 25.01
C HIS A 99 -10.11 16.13 24.87
N HIS A 100 -11.36 15.73 25.15
CA HIS A 100 -11.93 14.59 24.49
C HIS A 100 -11.62 14.86 23.02
N HIS A 101 -10.72 14.06 22.45
CA HIS A 101 -10.65 13.94 21.02
C HIS A 101 -12.08 13.65 20.61
N SER A 102 -12.78 14.67 20.13
CA SER A 102 -13.95 14.47 19.30
C SER A 102 -13.46 13.46 18.28
N HIS A 103 -14.00 12.25 18.28
CA HIS A 103 -13.85 11.39 17.12
C HIS A 103 -14.23 12.27 15.95
N ALA A 104 -13.25 12.65 15.12
CA ALA A 104 -13.54 13.35 13.89
C ALA A 104 -14.60 12.48 13.21
N SER A 105 -15.76 13.06 12.89
CA SER A 105 -16.78 12.34 12.13
C SER A 105 -16.07 11.69 10.96
N THR A 106 -16.06 10.36 10.92
CA THR A 106 -15.31 9.59 9.93
C THR A 106 -15.67 10.13 8.55
N ASP A 107 -14.67 10.58 7.79
CA ASP A 107 -14.93 11.17 6.49
C ASP A 107 -15.55 10.13 5.55
N ASN A 108 -16.25 10.62 4.51
CA ASN A 108 -16.99 9.75 3.59
C ASN A 108 -16.08 8.74 2.87
N TYR A 109 -14.80 9.05 2.64
CA TYR A 109 -13.85 8.11 2.03
C TYR A 109 -13.49 6.99 3.01
N THR A 110 -13.22 7.31 4.28
CA THR A 110 -12.95 6.29 5.29
C THR A 110 -14.15 5.36 5.49
N LEU A 111 -15.38 5.89 5.49
CA LEU A 111 -16.59 5.07 5.54
C LEU A 111 -16.76 4.20 4.28
N ALA A 112 -16.55 4.77 3.09
CA ALA A 112 -16.61 4.04 1.83
C ALA A 112 -15.56 2.94 1.76
N LEU A 113 -14.33 3.21 2.19
CA LEU A 113 -13.23 2.25 2.25
C LEU A 113 -13.58 1.06 3.13
N ARG A 114 -14.04 1.30 4.37
CA ARG A 114 -14.46 0.23 5.29
C ARG A 114 -15.53 -0.66 4.66
N LYS A 115 -16.53 -0.06 3.99
CA LYS A 115 -17.59 -0.82 3.30
C LYS A 115 -17.06 -1.61 2.09
N ALA A 116 -16.16 -1.02 1.31
CA ALA A 116 -15.52 -1.68 0.17
C ALA A 116 -14.70 -2.90 0.62
N LEU A 117 -14.00 -2.83 1.75
CA LEU A 117 -13.30 -3.98 2.31
C LEU A 117 -14.26 -5.04 2.86
N MET A 118 -15.35 -4.62 3.52
CA MET A 118 -16.41 -5.56 3.97
C MET A 118 -17.07 -6.31 2.80
N PHE A 119 -17.12 -5.75 1.59
CA PHE A 119 -17.58 -6.47 0.40
C PHE A 119 -16.73 -7.72 0.14
N PHE A 120 -15.40 -7.65 0.24
CA PHE A 120 -14.56 -8.83 0.10
C PHE A 120 -14.86 -9.89 1.17
N ASN A 121 -15.08 -9.48 2.43
CA ASN A 121 -15.49 -10.42 3.48
C ASN A 121 -16.80 -11.14 3.16
N ALA A 122 -17.73 -10.42 2.51
CA ALA A 122 -19.00 -10.95 2.05
C ALA A 122 -18.87 -11.84 0.81
N GLN A 123 -17.75 -11.83 0.09
CA GLN A 123 -17.46 -12.69 -1.06
C GLN A 123 -16.64 -13.94 -0.73
N ARG A 124 -16.12 -14.09 0.49
CA ARG A 124 -15.26 -15.23 0.87
C ARG A 124 -15.98 -16.57 0.69
N SER A 125 -15.34 -17.54 0.06
CA SER A 125 -15.81 -18.93 -0.02
C SER A 125 -15.05 -19.84 0.94
N GLY A 126 -15.64 -20.94 1.39
CA GLY A 126 -14.96 -21.91 2.24
C GLY A 126 -15.29 -21.74 3.73
N LYS A 127 -14.35 -22.12 4.60
CA LYS A 127 -14.53 -22.04 6.06
C LYS A 127 -14.20 -20.64 6.56
N LEU A 128 -15.21 -19.83 6.85
CA LEU A 128 -15.05 -18.44 7.23
C LEU A 128 -14.35 -18.29 8.60
N PRO A 129 -13.48 -17.28 8.77
CA PRO A 129 -12.87 -16.98 10.06
C PRO A 129 -13.91 -16.44 11.03
N ARG A 130 -13.71 -16.66 12.34
CA ARG A 130 -14.61 -16.16 13.39
C ARG A 130 -14.78 -14.63 13.36
N HIS A 131 -13.79 -13.92 12.85
CA HIS A 131 -13.77 -12.46 12.74
C HIS A 131 -14.15 -11.94 11.34
N ASN A 132 -14.92 -12.70 10.54
CA ASN A 132 -15.34 -12.25 9.21
C ASN A 132 -16.23 -11.00 9.22
N ASN A 133 -16.90 -10.72 10.35
CA ASN A 133 -17.74 -9.53 10.57
C ASN A 133 -18.88 -9.34 9.54
N VAL A 134 -19.35 -10.44 8.93
CA VAL A 134 -20.52 -10.48 8.05
C VAL A 134 -21.48 -11.54 8.59
N SER A 135 -22.51 -11.11 9.34
CA SER A 135 -23.37 -11.99 10.14
C SER A 135 -24.26 -12.93 9.32
N TRP A 136 -24.54 -12.59 8.06
CA TRP A 136 -25.41 -13.36 7.17
C TRP A 136 -24.63 -14.33 6.26
N ARG A 137 -23.29 -14.36 6.35
CA ARG A 137 -22.44 -15.31 5.62
C ARG A 137 -22.03 -16.47 6.53
N GLY A 138 -22.06 -17.69 5.99
CA GLY A 138 -21.64 -18.91 6.66
C GLY A 138 -20.57 -19.67 5.88
N ASN A 139 -20.15 -20.82 6.43
CA ASN A 139 -19.24 -21.71 5.71
C ASN A 139 -19.95 -22.27 4.46
N SER A 140 -19.28 -22.24 3.32
CA SER A 140 -19.84 -22.68 2.04
C SER A 140 -18.82 -23.46 1.21
N CYS A 141 -19.30 -24.29 0.28
CA CYS A 141 -18.48 -24.98 -0.72
C CYS A 141 -17.24 -25.72 -0.16
N LEU A 142 -17.41 -26.44 0.96
CA LEU A 142 -16.31 -27.10 1.69
C LEU A 142 -15.74 -28.36 1.00
N GLN A 143 -16.33 -28.73 -0.14
CA GLN A 143 -15.94 -29.87 -0.98
C GLN A 143 -15.19 -29.46 -2.26
N ASP A 144 -15.00 -28.17 -2.50
CA ASP A 144 -14.29 -27.68 -3.70
C ASP A 144 -12.91 -28.35 -3.83
N GLY A 145 -12.70 -29.03 -4.96
CA GLY A 145 -11.51 -29.82 -5.30
C GLY A 145 -11.48 -31.25 -4.73
N LYS A 146 -12.17 -31.55 -3.62
CA LYS A 146 -12.11 -32.87 -2.96
C LYS A 146 -12.90 -33.93 -3.70
N SER A 147 -14.10 -33.56 -4.15
CA SER A 147 -15.07 -34.48 -4.74
C SER A 147 -14.89 -34.67 -6.24
N ASP A 148 -14.05 -33.86 -6.89
CA ASP A 148 -13.84 -33.94 -8.33
C ASP A 148 -12.74 -34.98 -8.66
N PRO A 149 -13.09 -36.10 -9.32
CA PRO A 149 -12.11 -37.13 -9.67
C PRO A 149 -11.19 -36.71 -10.82
N SER A 150 -11.55 -35.68 -11.59
CA SER A 150 -10.83 -35.25 -12.80
C SER A 150 -9.62 -34.36 -12.52
N THR A 151 -9.54 -33.75 -11.33
CA THR A 151 -8.41 -32.90 -10.93
C THR A 151 -7.42 -33.61 -10.01
N VAL A 152 -6.14 -33.28 -10.13
CA VAL A 152 -5.10 -33.69 -9.16
C VAL A 152 -5.04 -32.77 -7.94
N VAL A 153 -5.69 -31.60 -7.99
CA VAL A 153 -5.70 -30.59 -6.93
C VAL A 153 -6.90 -30.82 -6.00
N LYS A 154 -6.63 -31.37 -4.81
CA LYS A 154 -7.69 -31.88 -3.90
C LYS A 154 -8.15 -30.93 -2.80
N ASP A 155 -7.59 -29.72 -2.69
CA ASP A 155 -8.07 -28.71 -1.73
C ASP A 155 -8.19 -27.34 -2.42
N LEU A 156 -9.41 -26.95 -2.78
CA LEU A 156 -9.72 -25.65 -3.37
C LEU A 156 -10.73 -24.87 -2.51
N VAL A 157 -10.84 -25.22 -1.23
CA VAL A 157 -11.62 -24.48 -0.25
C VAL A 157 -10.91 -23.16 0.07
N GLY A 158 -11.66 -22.05 0.07
CA GLY A 158 -11.12 -20.69 0.21
C GLY A 158 -11.44 -19.82 -1.01
N GLY A 159 -10.74 -18.69 -1.12
CA GLY A 159 -10.88 -17.77 -2.26
C GLY A 159 -12.14 -16.92 -2.17
N TYR A 160 -12.45 -16.25 -3.28
CA TYR A 160 -13.58 -15.35 -3.41
C TYR A 160 -14.54 -15.86 -4.47
N TYR A 161 -15.83 -15.71 -4.21
CA TYR A 161 -16.84 -15.72 -5.26
C TYR A 161 -16.71 -14.46 -6.10
N ASP A 162 -16.93 -14.60 -7.40
CA ASP A 162 -16.62 -13.56 -8.36
C ASP A 162 -17.57 -12.35 -8.27
N ALA A 163 -18.87 -12.60 -8.38
CA ALA A 163 -19.87 -11.53 -8.41
C ALA A 163 -21.09 -11.88 -7.54
N GLY A 164 -22.28 -11.92 -8.13
CA GLY A 164 -23.50 -12.40 -7.46
C GLY A 164 -23.67 -13.92 -7.51
N ASP A 165 -22.78 -14.60 -8.22
CA ASP A 165 -22.68 -16.05 -8.33
C ASP A 165 -21.73 -16.61 -7.25
N ALA A 166 -21.62 -17.93 -7.19
CA ALA A 166 -20.70 -18.67 -6.34
C ALA A 166 -19.59 -19.38 -7.15
N ILE A 167 -19.32 -18.91 -8.36
CA ILE A 167 -18.20 -19.38 -9.19
C ILE A 167 -16.91 -18.69 -8.72
N LYS A 168 -15.79 -19.43 -8.76
CA LYS A 168 -14.45 -18.88 -8.51
C LYS A 168 -13.73 -18.72 -9.84
N PHE A 169 -13.87 -17.55 -10.48
CA PHE A 169 -13.09 -17.20 -11.66
C PHE A 169 -11.72 -16.66 -11.24
N ASN A 170 -10.66 -17.42 -11.46
CA ASN A 170 -9.35 -17.04 -10.93
C ASN A 170 -8.70 -15.87 -11.67
N PHE A 171 -9.09 -15.58 -12.91
CA PHE A 171 -8.52 -14.48 -13.69
C PHE A 171 -8.91 -13.09 -13.13
N PRO A 172 -10.20 -12.73 -13.04
CA PRO A 172 -10.62 -11.47 -12.41
C PRO A 172 -10.30 -11.42 -10.91
N ALA A 173 -10.38 -12.54 -10.19
CA ALA A 173 -9.99 -12.59 -8.78
C ALA A 173 -8.50 -12.23 -8.59
N SER A 174 -7.62 -12.67 -9.48
CA SER A 174 -6.19 -12.35 -9.43
C SER A 174 -5.96 -10.87 -9.67
N PHE A 175 -6.62 -10.29 -10.68
CA PHE A 175 -6.58 -8.85 -10.92
C PHE A 175 -7.03 -8.04 -9.70
N ALA A 176 -8.13 -8.43 -9.04
CA ALA A 176 -8.61 -7.75 -7.84
C ALA A 176 -7.56 -7.80 -6.70
N MET A 177 -6.88 -8.93 -6.50
CA MET A 177 -5.84 -9.06 -5.49
C MET A 177 -4.57 -8.27 -5.85
N THR A 178 -4.21 -8.19 -7.13
CA THR A 178 -3.09 -7.34 -7.59
C THR A 178 -3.41 -5.87 -7.34
N MET A 179 -4.62 -5.41 -7.68
CA MET A 179 -5.04 -4.02 -7.47
C MET A 179 -5.14 -3.64 -5.98
N LEU A 180 -5.68 -4.52 -5.13
CA LEU A 180 -5.67 -4.30 -3.68
C LEU A 180 -4.24 -4.20 -3.15
N SER A 181 -3.37 -5.12 -3.57
CA SER A 181 -1.95 -5.12 -3.16
C SER A 181 -1.25 -3.85 -3.63
N TRP A 182 -1.47 -3.42 -4.88
CA TRP A 182 -0.93 -2.16 -5.40
C TRP A 182 -1.40 -0.96 -4.56
N SER A 183 -2.69 -0.89 -4.25
CA SER A 183 -3.22 0.21 -3.42
C SER A 183 -2.58 0.26 -2.03
N VAL A 184 -2.30 -0.88 -1.40
CA VAL A 184 -1.62 -0.94 -0.10
C VAL A 184 -0.16 -0.56 -0.23
N ILE A 185 0.51 -0.95 -1.32
CA ILE A 185 1.90 -0.58 -1.59
C ILE A 185 2.05 0.94 -1.71
N GLU A 186 1.15 1.62 -2.43
CA GLU A 186 1.21 3.08 -2.57
C GLU A 186 0.70 3.82 -1.33
N TYR A 187 -0.35 3.31 -0.67
CA TYR A 187 -1.11 4.06 0.33
C TYR A 187 -1.17 3.39 1.71
N SER A 188 -0.20 2.56 2.08
CA SER A 188 -0.14 1.85 3.38
C SER A 188 -0.42 2.76 4.58
N ALA A 189 0.22 3.94 4.64
CA ALA A 189 0.02 4.89 5.72
C ALA A 189 -1.42 5.44 5.80
N LYS A 190 -2.14 5.53 4.68
CA LYS A 190 -3.55 5.95 4.65
C LYS A 190 -4.47 4.84 5.15
N TYR A 191 -4.19 3.59 4.79
CA TYR A 191 -4.88 2.44 5.37
C TYR A 191 -4.67 2.33 6.89
N GLU A 192 -3.45 2.61 7.36
CA GLU A 192 -3.13 2.63 8.79
C GLU A 192 -3.90 3.74 9.51
N ALA A 193 -3.89 4.96 8.96
CA ALA A 193 -4.64 6.08 9.52
C ALA A 193 -6.16 5.84 9.55
N ALA A 194 -6.70 5.10 8.58
CA ALA A 194 -8.10 4.68 8.54
C ALA A 194 -8.41 3.50 9.50
N GLY A 195 -7.39 2.86 10.10
CA GLY A 195 -7.53 1.66 10.92
C GLY A 195 -7.91 0.41 10.12
N GLU A 196 -7.64 0.40 8.81
CA GLU A 196 -8.05 -0.67 7.89
C GLU A 196 -6.86 -1.47 7.32
N LEU A 197 -5.60 -1.12 7.67
CA LEU A 197 -4.41 -1.81 7.14
C LEU A 197 -4.41 -3.32 7.44
N SER A 198 -4.73 -3.70 8.68
CA SER A 198 -4.81 -5.13 9.03
C SER A 198 -5.93 -5.85 8.27
N HIS A 199 -7.04 -5.16 8.00
CA HIS A 199 -8.21 -5.73 7.35
C HIS A 199 -7.95 -5.97 5.86
N VAL A 200 -7.40 -4.97 5.14
CA VAL A 200 -7.02 -5.13 3.74
C VAL A 200 -5.92 -6.18 3.57
N LYS A 201 -4.95 -6.26 4.51
CA LYS A 201 -3.96 -7.35 4.51
C LYS A 201 -4.64 -8.71 4.68
N ASP A 202 -5.58 -8.87 5.60
CA ASP A 202 -6.32 -10.14 5.75
C ASP A 202 -7.09 -10.53 4.47
N ILE A 203 -7.68 -9.56 3.77
CA ILE A 203 -8.34 -9.76 2.48
C ILE A 203 -7.35 -10.26 1.41
N ILE A 204 -6.22 -9.58 1.25
CA ILE A 204 -5.17 -9.97 0.29
C ILE A 204 -4.63 -11.37 0.64
N LYS A 205 -4.39 -11.62 1.92
CA LYS A 205 -3.88 -12.91 2.40
C LYS A 205 -4.84 -14.05 2.05
N TRP A 206 -6.14 -13.86 2.25
CA TRP A 206 -7.15 -14.86 1.93
C TRP A 206 -7.15 -15.26 0.45
N GLY A 207 -7.03 -14.28 -0.45
CA GLY A 207 -6.93 -14.52 -1.89
C GLY A 207 -5.62 -15.22 -2.27
N ALA A 208 -4.50 -14.70 -1.76
CA ALA A 208 -3.18 -15.26 -2.04
C ALA A 208 -2.99 -16.69 -1.51
N ASP A 209 -3.49 -16.99 -0.31
CA ASP A 209 -3.50 -18.34 0.26
C ASP A 209 -4.29 -19.31 -0.63
N TYR A 210 -5.41 -18.87 -1.20
CA TYR A 210 -6.19 -19.68 -2.14
C TYR A 210 -5.47 -19.89 -3.46
N PHE A 211 -4.85 -18.85 -4.05
CA PHE A 211 -4.05 -19.01 -5.27
C PHE A 211 -2.90 -19.99 -5.10
N LEU A 212 -2.24 -20.03 -3.95
CA LEU A 212 -1.21 -21.03 -3.67
C LEU A 212 -1.74 -22.48 -3.65
N LYS A 213 -3.05 -22.68 -3.60
CA LYS A 213 -3.68 -24.01 -3.71
C LYS A 213 -4.03 -24.41 -5.14
N THR A 214 -4.11 -23.47 -6.09
CA THR A 214 -4.59 -23.74 -7.46
C THR A 214 -3.52 -24.36 -8.37
N PHE A 215 -2.32 -24.60 -7.85
CA PHE A 215 -1.22 -25.28 -8.52
C PHE A 215 -0.29 -25.90 -7.45
N ASN A 216 0.68 -26.72 -7.88
CA ASN A 216 1.71 -27.21 -6.96
C ASN A 216 2.69 -26.08 -6.58
N SER A 217 2.30 -25.28 -5.58
CA SER A 217 3.06 -24.10 -5.13
C SER A 217 4.34 -24.41 -4.37
N SER A 218 4.68 -25.69 -4.16
CA SER A 218 5.97 -26.11 -3.61
C SER A 218 6.97 -26.56 -4.69
N ALA A 219 6.54 -26.62 -5.96
CA ALA A 219 7.39 -27.00 -7.07
C ALA A 219 7.97 -25.78 -7.80
N ASP A 220 9.18 -25.92 -8.34
CA ASP A 220 9.81 -24.91 -9.19
C ASP A 220 9.19 -24.83 -10.60
N THR A 221 8.50 -25.90 -11.02
CA THR A 221 7.84 -26.01 -12.33
C THR A 221 6.52 -26.76 -12.19
N ILE A 222 5.55 -26.35 -12.99
CA ILE A 222 4.21 -26.95 -13.06
C ILE A 222 3.80 -27.14 -14.53
N ASP A 223 2.83 -28.01 -14.77
CA ASP A 223 2.26 -28.31 -16.11
C ASP A 223 0.80 -27.86 -16.24
N ARG A 224 0.22 -27.31 -15.16
CA ARG A 224 -1.18 -26.90 -15.07
C ARG A 224 -1.44 -25.90 -13.96
N VAL A 225 -2.53 -25.15 -14.10
CA VAL A 225 -3.09 -24.25 -13.10
C VAL A 225 -4.61 -24.44 -13.08
N VAL A 226 -5.25 -24.40 -11.92
CA VAL A 226 -6.71 -24.35 -11.84
C VAL A 226 -7.18 -22.97 -12.30
N ALA A 227 -7.99 -22.94 -13.35
CA ALA A 227 -8.59 -21.73 -13.90
C ALA A 227 -9.88 -21.34 -13.18
N GLN A 228 -10.66 -22.33 -12.77
CA GLN A 228 -12.02 -22.10 -12.29
C GLN A 228 -12.50 -23.22 -11.36
N VAL A 229 -13.40 -22.89 -10.44
CA VAL A 229 -14.19 -23.84 -9.65
C VAL A 229 -15.66 -23.46 -9.70
N GLY A 230 -16.51 -24.41 -10.10
CA GLY A 230 -17.91 -24.17 -10.45
C GLY A 230 -18.08 -23.86 -11.94
N VAL A 231 -19.30 -23.92 -12.45
CA VAL A 231 -19.68 -23.63 -13.84
C VAL A 231 -20.94 -22.80 -13.88
N GLY A 232 -21.06 -21.94 -14.88
CA GLY A 232 -22.20 -21.03 -15.07
C GLY A 232 -22.87 -21.17 -16.43
N ASP A 233 -22.30 -21.94 -17.36
CA ASP A 233 -22.81 -22.04 -18.72
C ASP A 233 -24.23 -22.65 -18.76
N THR A 234 -25.19 -21.84 -19.20
CA THR A 234 -26.58 -22.25 -19.48
C THR A 234 -26.90 -22.19 -20.98
N SER A 235 -25.88 -22.09 -21.84
CA SER A 235 -26.02 -22.06 -23.29
C SER A 235 -26.67 -23.35 -23.81
N GLY A 236 -27.28 -23.26 -25.00
CA GLY A 236 -28.04 -24.36 -25.58
C GLY A 236 -29.32 -24.74 -24.80
N GLY A 237 -29.73 -23.94 -23.81
CA GLY A 237 -30.90 -24.22 -22.98
C GLY A 237 -30.65 -25.34 -21.95
N SER A 238 -29.39 -25.52 -21.53
CA SER A 238 -29.04 -26.50 -20.49
C SER A 238 -29.85 -26.26 -19.22
N THR A 239 -30.41 -27.35 -18.68
CA THR A 239 -31.15 -27.37 -17.40
C THR A 239 -30.41 -28.13 -16.31
N THR A 240 -29.16 -28.51 -16.57
CA THR A 240 -28.28 -29.12 -15.57
C THR A 240 -28.07 -28.09 -14.45
N PRO A 241 -28.38 -28.43 -13.18
CA PRO A 241 -28.16 -27.52 -12.07
C PRO A 241 -26.71 -27.04 -12.02
N ASN A 242 -26.55 -25.73 -12.01
CA ASN A 242 -25.27 -25.03 -11.90
C ASN A 242 -25.49 -23.65 -11.29
N ASP A 243 -24.42 -22.86 -11.23
CA ASP A 243 -24.43 -21.61 -10.48
C ASP A 243 -25.37 -20.54 -11.04
N HIS A 244 -25.50 -20.45 -12.37
CA HIS A 244 -26.40 -19.47 -13.01
C HIS A 244 -27.79 -20.03 -13.26
N TYR A 245 -27.98 -21.35 -13.17
CA TYR A 245 -29.29 -22.00 -13.17
C TYR A 245 -29.99 -21.91 -11.80
N CYS A 246 -29.24 -21.98 -10.70
CA CYS A 246 -29.77 -22.05 -9.34
C CYS A 246 -29.62 -20.71 -8.58
N TRP A 247 -30.73 -20.04 -8.26
CA TRP A 247 -30.71 -18.85 -7.40
C TRP A 247 -30.75 -19.24 -5.92
N MET A 248 -29.57 -19.34 -5.28
CA MET A 248 -29.47 -19.78 -3.88
C MET A 248 -28.28 -19.18 -3.15
N ARG A 249 -28.30 -19.28 -1.81
CA ARG A 249 -27.16 -18.88 -0.98
C ARG A 249 -26.01 -19.90 -1.13
N PRO A 250 -24.73 -19.46 -1.12
CA PRO A 250 -23.61 -20.38 -1.26
C PRO A 250 -23.53 -21.48 -0.21
N GLU A 251 -24.04 -21.23 0.99
CA GLU A 251 -24.08 -22.19 2.10
C GLU A 251 -25.04 -23.36 1.87
N ALA A 252 -25.93 -23.27 0.87
CA ALA A 252 -26.93 -24.28 0.55
C ALA A 252 -26.66 -25.00 -0.78
N ILE A 253 -25.59 -24.66 -1.50
CA ILE A 253 -25.27 -25.27 -2.79
C ILE A 253 -25.11 -26.79 -2.62
N ASP A 254 -25.88 -27.53 -3.42
CA ASP A 254 -25.89 -28.99 -3.48
C ASP A 254 -25.61 -29.54 -4.89
N TYR A 255 -25.49 -28.68 -5.91
CA TYR A 255 -25.04 -29.05 -7.25
C TYR A 255 -23.52 -29.25 -7.32
N ASP A 256 -23.09 -29.99 -8.35
CA ASP A 256 -21.68 -30.27 -8.60
C ASP A 256 -20.92 -28.99 -8.97
N ARG A 257 -19.72 -28.84 -8.39
CA ARG A 257 -18.84 -27.70 -8.61
C ARG A 257 -17.51 -28.19 -9.19
N PRO A 258 -17.45 -28.47 -10.50
CA PRO A 258 -16.28 -29.05 -11.13
C PRO A 258 -15.10 -28.08 -11.12
N VAL A 259 -13.90 -28.64 -11.25
CA VAL A 259 -12.63 -27.91 -11.32
C VAL A 259 -12.15 -27.87 -12.76
N THR A 260 -11.95 -26.68 -13.30
CA THR A 260 -11.35 -26.51 -14.63
C THR A 260 -9.85 -26.29 -14.49
N GLU A 261 -9.06 -27.23 -14.97
CA GLU A 261 -7.61 -27.10 -15.11
C GLU A 261 -7.25 -26.51 -16.48
N CYS A 262 -6.17 -25.75 -16.51
CA CYS A 262 -5.62 -25.19 -17.72
C CYS A 262 -4.13 -25.53 -17.85
N HIS A 263 -3.74 -25.99 -19.04
CA HIS A 263 -2.38 -26.40 -19.39
C HIS A 263 -1.63 -25.38 -20.24
N SER A 264 -2.33 -24.38 -20.79
CA SER A 264 -1.77 -23.34 -21.64
C SER A 264 -2.58 -22.04 -21.52
N CYS A 265 -2.24 -21.25 -20.49
CA CYS A 265 -2.95 -20.02 -20.09
C CYS A 265 -1.97 -18.99 -19.54
N SER A 266 -1.27 -18.34 -20.47
CA SER A 266 -0.31 -17.29 -20.19
C SER A 266 -0.92 -16.11 -19.44
N ASP A 267 -2.10 -15.68 -19.88
CA ASP A 267 -2.87 -14.58 -19.31
C ASP A 267 -3.18 -14.83 -17.82
N LEU A 268 -3.94 -15.88 -17.52
CA LEU A 268 -4.30 -16.24 -16.15
C LEU A 268 -3.07 -16.45 -15.28
N ALA A 269 -2.10 -17.25 -15.72
CA ALA A 269 -0.95 -17.59 -14.90
C ALA A 269 -0.03 -16.38 -14.64
N ALA A 270 0.12 -15.47 -15.61
CA ALA A 270 0.88 -14.24 -15.41
C ALA A 270 0.15 -13.24 -14.51
N GLU A 271 -1.19 -13.14 -14.56
CA GLU A 271 -1.95 -12.32 -13.60
C GLU A 271 -1.91 -12.90 -12.19
N MET A 272 -2.03 -14.22 -12.04
CA MET A 272 -1.84 -14.88 -10.74
C MET A 272 -0.42 -14.66 -10.19
N ALA A 273 0.59 -14.65 -11.06
CA ALA A 273 1.94 -14.32 -10.67
C ALA A 273 2.06 -12.86 -10.21
N ALA A 274 1.41 -11.91 -10.90
CA ALA A 274 1.35 -10.51 -10.49
C ALA A 274 0.68 -10.35 -9.12
N ALA A 275 -0.42 -11.07 -8.87
CA ALA A 275 -1.13 -11.06 -7.59
C ALA A 275 -0.25 -11.57 -6.44
N LEU A 276 0.44 -12.70 -6.62
CA LEU A 276 1.35 -13.24 -5.60
C LEU A 276 2.61 -12.36 -5.42
N ALA A 277 3.16 -11.81 -6.50
CA ALA A 277 4.33 -10.94 -6.44
C ALA A 277 4.02 -9.62 -5.71
N SER A 278 2.94 -8.93 -6.08
CA SER A 278 2.51 -7.71 -5.40
C SER A 278 2.14 -7.97 -3.93
N ALA A 279 1.41 -9.04 -3.63
CA ALA A 279 1.11 -9.45 -2.26
C ALA A 279 2.39 -9.70 -1.45
N SER A 280 3.43 -10.29 -2.04
CA SER A 280 4.69 -10.53 -1.34
C SER A 280 5.36 -9.24 -0.83
N ILE A 281 5.18 -8.12 -1.52
CA ILE A 281 5.67 -6.80 -1.12
C ILE A 281 4.87 -6.29 0.08
N VAL A 282 3.53 -6.42 0.05
CA VAL A 282 2.63 -6.07 1.18
C VAL A 282 3.00 -6.84 2.45
N PHE A 283 3.45 -8.09 2.30
CA PHE A 283 3.84 -8.98 3.40
C PHE A 283 5.36 -9.06 3.63
N LYS A 284 6.15 -8.09 3.16
CA LYS A 284 7.63 -8.11 3.30
C LYS A 284 8.11 -8.36 4.73
N ASP A 285 7.38 -7.85 5.74
CA ASP A 285 7.72 -8.01 7.15
C ASP A 285 7.47 -9.44 7.66
N SER A 286 6.61 -10.21 6.99
CA SER A 286 6.45 -11.65 7.20
C SER A 286 7.35 -12.42 6.22
N LYS A 287 8.66 -12.40 6.47
CA LYS A 287 9.68 -12.89 5.53
C LYS A 287 9.39 -14.28 4.94
N ALA A 288 9.01 -15.25 5.77
CA ALA A 288 8.70 -16.61 5.30
C ALA A 288 7.48 -16.65 4.37
N TYR A 289 6.43 -15.89 4.70
CA TYR A 289 5.23 -15.81 3.87
C TYR A 289 5.49 -15.05 2.57
N SER A 290 6.18 -13.91 2.64
CA SER A 290 6.62 -13.16 1.46
C SER A 290 7.45 -14.02 0.50
N GLN A 291 8.43 -14.77 1.02
CA GLN A 291 9.23 -15.69 0.21
C GLN A 291 8.40 -16.82 -0.42
N LYS A 292 7.42 -17.37 0.31
CA LYS A 292 6.48 -18.36 -0.23
C LYS A 292 5.68 -17.79 -1.41
N LEU A 293 5.19 -16.55 -1.27
CA LEU A 293 4.45 -15.85 -2.33
C LEU A 293 5.33 -15.57 -3.55
N VAL A 294 6.56 -15.08 -3.34
CA VAL A 294 7.54 -14.88 -4.43
C VAL A 294 7.83 -16.19 -5.15
N HIS A 295 8.05 -17.29 -4.43
CA HIS A 295 8.29 -18.59 -5.05
C HIS A 295 7.11 -19.01 -5.93
N GLY A 296 5.87 -18.95 -5.41
CA GLY A 296 4.67 -19.22 -6.18
C GLY A 296 4.53 -18.33 -7.43
N ALA A 297 4.80 -17.02 -7.29
CA ALA A 297 4.76 -16.07 -8.40
C ALA A 297 5.78 -16.44 -9.51
N ARG A 298 7.00 -16.82 -9.12
CA ARG A 298 8.04 -17.26 -10.07
C ARG A 298 7.64 -18.54 -10.80
N THR A 299 7.10 -19.52 -10.09
CA THR A 299 6.63 -20.79 -10.67
C THR A 299 5.51 -20.56 -11.69
N LEU A 300 4.51 -19.76 -11.34
CA LEU A 300 3.40 -19.41 -12.24
C LEU A 300 3.87 -18.63 -13.46
N PHE A 301 4.72 -17.64 -13.29
CA PHE A 301 5.20 -16.83 -14.41
C PHE A 301 6.09 -17.64 -15.35
N LYS A 302 6.91 -18.55 -14.82
CA LYS A 302 7.66 -19.50 -15.64
C LYS A 302 6.70 -20.36 -16.48
N PHE A 303 5.68 -20.95 -15.86
CA PHE A 303 4.64 -21.70 -16.57
C PHE A 303 3.95 -20.86 -17.65
N ALA A 304 3.55 -19.62 -17.33
CA ALA A 304 2.90 -18.69 -18.26
C ALA A 304 3.75 -18.42 -19.52
N ARG A 305 5.07 -18.40 -19.38
CA ARG A 305 6.01 -18.12 -20.47
C ARG A 305 6.36 -19.35 -21.31
N ASP A 306 6.42 -20.52 -20.67
CA ASP A 306 6.77 -21.80 -21.29
C ASP A 306 5.55 -22.43 -22.00
N GLN A 307 4.37 -22.40 -21.38
CA GLN A 307 3.13 -22.99 -21.89
C GLN A 307 2.18 -21.90 -22.40
N ARG A 308 2.42 -21.43 -23.63
CA ARG A 308 1.73 -20.24 -24.15
C ARG A 308 0.35 -20.50 -24.73
N GLY A 309 -0.64 -19.80 -24.22
CA GLY A 309 -2.03 -19.89 -24.66
C GLY A 309 -2.92 -18.89 -23.93
N ARG A 310 -4.15 -18.74 -24.40
CA ARG A 310 -5.20 -17.99 -23.67
C ARG A 310 -6.00 -18.96 -22.83
N TYR A 311 -6.31 -18.60 -21.58
CA TYR A 311 -7.07 -19.49 -20.69
C TYR A 311 -8.52 -19.72 -21.14
N SER A 312 -9.10 -18.77 -21.89
CA SER A 312 -10.46 -18.84 -22.42
C SER A 312 -10.54 -19.37 -23.86
N ALA A 313 -9.51 -20.08 -24.33
CA ALA A 313 -9.51 -20.63 -25.68
C ALA A 313 -10.56 -21.75 -25.86
N GLY A 314 -11.08 -21.89 -27.09
CA GLY A 314 -11.91 -23.04 -27.45
C GLY A 314 -13.36 -23.02 -26.94
N GLY A 315 -13.86 -21.88 -26.46
CA GLY A 315 -15.25 -21.75 -26.01
C GLY A 315 -15.51 -22.40 -24.64
N SER A 316 -14.49 -22.44 -23.77
CA SER A 316 -14.63 -22.82 -22.35
C SER A 316 -15.72 -22.00 -21.65
N ASP A 317 -16.26 -22.51 -20.54
CA ASP A 317 -17.21 -21.79 -19.67
C ASP A 317 -16.71 -20.36 -19.33
N ALA A 318 -15.45 -20.23 -18.90
CA ALA A 318 -14.81 -18.94 -18.66
C ALA A 318 -14.84 -17.95 -19.84
N ALA A 319 -14.91 -18.44 -21.09
CA ALA A 319 -14.96 -17.58 -22.28
C ALA A 319 -16.33 -16.90 -22.46
N LEU A 320 -17.38 -17.42 -21.83
CA LEU A 320 -18.70 -16.79 -21.86
C LEU A 320 -18.79 -15.60 -20.90
N PHE A 321 -17.98 -15.62 -19.84
CA PHE A 321 -18.03 -14.64 -18.75
C PHE A 321 -16.83 -13.68 -18.77
N TYR A 322 -15.62 -14.24 -18.87
CA TYR A 322 -14.34 -13.55 -18.74
C TYR A 322 -13.41 -13.87 -19.91
N ASN A 323 -13.88 -13.70 -21.15
CA ASN A 323 -13.06 -13.96 -22.32
C ASN A 323 -11.78 -13.10 -22.35
N SER A 324 -10.63 -13.76 -22.41
CA SER A 324 -9.33 -13.12 -22.57
C SER A 324 -9.11 -12.62 -23.99
N SER A 325 -8.72 -11.37 -24.16
CA SER A 325 -8.35 -10.79 -25.45
C SER A 325 -6.87 -11.01 -25.80
N SER A 326 -5.99 -11.11 -24.81
CA SER A 326 -4.54 -11.12 -24.95
C SER A 326 -3.88 -11.77 -23.73
N TYR A 327 -2.59 -12.12 -23.85
CA TYR A 327 -1.73 -12.46 -22.72
C TYR A 327 -0.45 -11.60 -22.66
N TRP A 328 -0.26 -10.71 -23.65
CA TRP A 328 1.00 -10.00 -23.84
C TRP A 328 1.17 -8.86 -22.84
N ASP A 329 0.08 -8.18 -22.50
CA ASP A 329 0.02 -7.17 -21.47
C ASP A 329 0.24 -7.77 -20.08
N GLU A 330 -0.21 -9.00 -19.81
CA GLU A 330 0.10 -9.73 -18.57
C GLU A 330 1.58 -10.10 -18.46
N PHE A 331 2.30 -10.30 -19.57
CA PHE A 331 3.75 -10.46 -19.51
C PHE A 331 4.47 -9.17 -19.11
N VAL A 332 3.99 -8.01 -19.57
CA VAL A 332 4.53 -6.71 -19.12
C VAL A 332 4.20 -6.49 -17.66
N TRP A 333 2.95 -6.70 -17.28
CA TRP A 333 2.41 -6.52 -15.93
C TRP A 333 3.04 -7.45 -14.90
N GLY A 334 2.98 -8.76 -15.12
CA GLY A 334 3.56 -9.77 -14.23
C GLY A 334 5.08 -9.66 -14.17
N GLY A 335 5.74 -9.33 -15.29
CA GLY A 335 7.18 -9.04 -15.32
C GLY A 335 7.54 -7.83 -14.46
N ALA A 336 6.78 -6.74 -14.55
CA ALA A 336 6.99 -5.56 -13.71
C ALA A 336 6.81 -5.89 -12.22
N TRP A 337 5.72 -6.56 -11.83
CA TRP A 337 5.49 -6.94 -10.43
C TRP A 337 6.55 -7.89 -9.87
N LEU A 338 6.98 -8.88 -10.65
CA LEU A 338 8.08 -9.77 -10.25
C LEU A 338 9.40 -9.03 -10.10
N TYR A 339 9.68 -8.05 -10.96
CA TYR A 339 10.84 -7.19 -10.77
C TYR A 339 10.75 -6.43 -9.45
N TYR A 340 9.62 -5.78 -9.14
CA TYR A 340 9.45 -5.08 -7.86
C TYR A 340 9.54 -6.00 -6.65
N ALA A 341 9.03 -7.22 -6.74
CA ALA A 341 9.06 -8.18 -5.64
C ALA A 341 10.45 -8.81 -5.40
N THR A 342 11.28 -8.93 -6.44
CA THR A 342 12.53 -9.73 -6.37
C THR A 342 13.81 -8.94 -6.61
N GLY A 343 13.73 -7.76 -7.25
CA GLY A 343 14.88 -7.03 -7.77
C GLY A 343 15.60 -7.72 -8.93
N ASN A 344 15.09 -8.84 -9.44
CA ASN A 344 15.73 -9.57 -10.53
C ASN A 344 15.50 -8.87 -11.88
N THR A 345 16.58 -8.32 -12.44
CA THR A 345 16.56 -7.51 -13.67
C THR A 345 16.11 -8.27 -14.92
N SER A 346 16.17 -9.60 -14.94
CA SER A 346 15.63 -10.40 -16.05
C SER A 346 14.13 -10.22 -16.26
N TYR A 347 13.36 -9.97 -15.19
CA TYR A 347 11.93 -9.68 -15.31
C TYR A 347 11.68 -8.30 -15.89
N LEU A 348 12.49 -7.31 -15.49
CA LEU A 348 12.43 -5.98 -16.08
C LEU A 348 12.80 -6.02 -17.56
N GLN A 349 13.88 -6.73 -17.92
CA GLN A 349 14.30 -6.93 -19.31
C GLN A 349 13.16 -7.47 -20.17
N LEU A 350 12.41 -8.45 -19.65
CA LEU A 350 11.27 -9.02 -20.32
C LEU A 350 10.14 -8.00 -20.47
N ALA A 351 9.75 -7.33 -19.38
CA ALA A 351 8.69 -6.33 -19.37
C ALA A 351 9.00 -5.15 -20.31
N THR A 352 10.27 -4.81 -20.50
CA THR A 352 10.73 -3.76 -21.40
C THR A 352 11.21 -4.29 -22.76
N THR A 353 10.90 -5.53 -23.13
CA THR A 353 11.25 -6.06 -24.45
C THR A 353 10.36 -5.39 -25.52
N PRO A 354 10.93 -4.71 -26.54
CA PRO A 354 10.14 -3.96 -27.53
C PRO A 354 9.09 -4.81 -28.25
N GLY A 355 9.41 -6.07 -28.56
CA GLY A 355 8.46 -7.01 -29.19
C GLY A 355 7.26 -7.33 -28.29
N ILE A 356 7.48 -7.53 -26.99
CA ILE A 356 6.40 -7.78 -26.03
C ILE A 356 5.52 -6.54 -25.90
N ALA A 357 6.13 -5.36 -25.72
CA ALA A 357 5.41 -4.08 -25.68
C ALA A 357 4.56 -3.86 -26.93
N LYS A 358 5.10 -4.14 -28.13
CA LYS A 358 4.39 -4.04 -29.39
C LYS A 358 3.17 -4.97 -29.45
N HIS A 359 3.33 -6.23 -29.05
CA HIS A 359 2.26 -7.22 -29.05
C HIS A 359 1.19 -6.93 -27.99
N ALA A 360 1.57 -6.34 -26.85
CA ALA A 360 0.66 -5.87 -25.81
C ALA A 360 -0.17 -4.64 -26.23
N GLY A 361 0.10 -4.04 -27.40
CA GLY A 361 -0.63 -2.86 -27.85
C GLY A 361 0.01 -1.53 -27.47
N ALA A 362 1.22 -1.51 -26.88
CA ALA A 362 1.79 -0.30 -26.25
C ALA A 362 1.96 0.91 -27.19
N PHE A 363 2.08 0.66 -28.50
CA PHE A 363 2.32 1.68 -29.52
C PHE A 363 1.13 1.90 -30.45
N TRP A 364 -0.01 1.26 -30.16
CA TRP A 364 -1.21 1.31 -30.98
C TRP A 364 -2.29 2.11 -30.26
N GLY A 365 -2.95 3.01 -30.98
CA GLY A 365 -4.19 3.61 -30.49
C GLY A 365 -5.36 2.62 -30.59
N GLY A 366 -6.50 2.98 -29.99
CA GLY A 366 -7.71 2.17 -30.07
C GLY A 366 -8.75 2.68 -29.09
N PRO A 367 -10.01 2.22 -29.22
CA PRO A 367 -11.08 2.63 -28.33
C PRO A 367 -10.76 2.26 -26.86
N ASP A 368 -10.25 1.05 -26.61
CA ASP A 368 -9.92 0.58 -25.26
C ASP A 368 -8.47 0.91 -24.82
N TYR A 369 -7.73 1.75 -25.57
CA TYR A 369 -6.36 2.15 -25.19
C TYR A 369 -6.40 3.07 -23.96
N GLY A 370 -5.62 2.75 -22.93
CA GLY A 370 -5.66 3.46 -21.65
C GLY A 370 -6.77 2.98 -20.70
N VAL A 371 -7.50 1.91 -21.04
CA VAL A 371 -8.53 1.32 -20.16
C VAL A 371 -7.93 0.14 -19.39
N LEU A 372 -7.66 0.34 -18.09
CA LEU A 372 -7.23 -0.74 -17.20
C LEU A 372 -8.42 -1.60 -16.75
N SER A 373 -8.27 -2.91 -16.85
CA SER A 373 -9.29 -3.88 -16.44
C SER A 373 -8.71 -5.25 -16.09
N TRP A 374 -9.57 -6.17 -15.68
CA TRP A 374 -9.21 -7.57 -15.49
C TRP A 374 -8.72 -8.25 -16.79
N ASP A 375 -8.99 -7.70 -17.98
CA ASP A 375 -8.56 -8.25 -19.27
C ASP A 375 -7.36 -7.49 -19.85
N ASN A 376 -7.29 -6.16 -19.67
CA ASN A 376 -6.21 -5.33 -20.22
C ASN A 376 -5.42 -4.63 -19.10
N LYS A 377 -4.15 -5.00 -18.95
CA LYS A 377 -3.24 -4.50 -17.89
C LYS A 377 -2.30 -3.41 -18.37
N LEU A 378 -2.26 -3.14 -19.67
CA LEU A 378 -1.21 -2.32 -20.29
C LEU A 378 -1.12 -0.92 -19.66
N ALA A 379 -2.25 -0.24 -19.47
CA ALA A 379 -2.28 1.10 -18.87
C ALA A 379 -1.69 1.10 -17.45
N GLY A 380 -2.03 0.10 -16.64
CA GLY A 380 -1.47 -0.07 -15.30
C GLY A 380 0.03 -0.38 -15.34
N ALA A 381 0.46 -1.27 -16.24
CA ALA A 381 1.87 -1.62 -16.41
C ALA A 381 2.72 -0.42 -16.85
N GLN A 382 2.20 0.43 -17.73
CA GLN A 382 2.86 1.67 -18.18
C GLN A 382 3.01 2.68 -17.03
N VAL A 383 1.99 2.87 -16.20
CA VAL A 383 2.08 3.71 -14.99
C VAL A 383 3.13 3.15 -14.02
N LEU A 384 3.11 1.84 -13.78
CA LEU A 384 4.04 1.16 -12.87
C LEU A 384 5.50 1.21 -13.35
N LEU A 385 5.74 1.16 -14.67
CA LEU A 385 7.08 1.31 -15.26
C LEU A 385 7.50 2.78 -15.40
N SER A 386 6.55 3.70 -15.49
CA SER A 386 6.82 5.14 -15.41
C SER A 386 7.37 5.54 -14.05
N ARG A 387 6.85 4.96 -12.98
CA ARG A 387 7.40 5.08 -11.61
C ARG A 387 8.88 4.75 -11.59
N LEU A 388 9.24 3.60 -12.16
CA LEU A 388 10.62 3.13 -12.19
C LEU A 388 11.53 4.13 -12.89
N ARG A 389 11.07 4.67 -14.03
CA ARG A 389 11.82 5.67 -14.78
C ARG A 389 11.97 6.99 -14.02
N LEU A 390 10.91 7.46 -13.37
CA LEU A 390 10.91 8.73 -12.65
C LEU A 390 11.84 8.72 -11.43
N PHE A 391 11.95 7.58 -10.75
CA PHE A 391 12.74 7.46 -9.52
C PHE A 391 14.18 6.98 -9.74
N LEU A 392 14.51 6.50 -10.94
CA LEU A 392 15.86 6.08 -11.29
C LEU A 392 16.59 7.12 -12.16
N SER A 393 17.90 7.22 -11.99
CA SER A 393 18.72 8.16 -12.76
C SER A 393 18.64 7.88 -14.27
N PRO A 394 18.62 8.92 -15.12
CA PRO A 394 18.76 8.77 -16.57
C PRO A 394 19.97 7.89 -16.92
N GLY A 395 19.78 6.93 -17.83
CA GLY A 395 20.80 5.94 -18.21
C GLY A 395 20.69 4.59 -17.50
N TYR A 396 19.63 4.37 -16.71
CA TYR A 396 19.26 3.04 -16.24
C TYR A 396 18.98 2.09 -17.43
N PRO A 397 19.26 0.77 -17.32
CA PRO A 397 18.94 -0.18 -18.38
C PRO A 397 17.49 -0.02 -18.89
N TYR A 398 17.32 -0.18 -20.20
CA TYR A 398 16.02 -0.13 -20.89
C TYR A 398 15.35 1.26 -20.93
N GLU A 399 16.10 2.34 -20.72
CA GLU A 399 15.61 3.74 -20.78
C GLU A 399 14.76 4.05 -22.02
N GLU A 400 15.08 3.49 -23.19
CA GLU A 400 14.30 3.73 -24.41
C GLU A 400 12.83 3.31 -24.30
N ILE A 401 12.60 2.09 -23.79
CA ILE A 401 11.24 1.55 -23.64
C ILE A 401 10.56 2.16 -22.41
N LEU A 402 11.30 2.37 -21.32
CA LEU A 402 10.77 3.06 -20.14
C LEU A 402 10.31 4.48 -20.48
N ARG A 403 11.08 5.22 -21.28
CA ARG A 403 10.69 6.55 -21.78
C ARG A 403 9.46 6.47 -22.65
N THR A 404 9.36 5.45 -23.50
CA THR A 404 8.16 5.25 -24.32
C THR A 404 6.94 4.98 -23.44
N PHE A 405 7.02 4.09 -22.44
CA PHE A 405 5.92 3.85 -21.51
C PHE A 405 5.54 5.08 -20.70
N HIS A 406 6.52 5.90 -20.30
CA HIS A 406 6.25 7.18 -19.65
C HIS A 406 5.49 8.14 -20.57
N ASN A 407 5.93 8.30 -21.82
CA ASN A 407 5.23 9.15 -22.79
C ASN A 407 3.80 8.64 -23.08
N GLN A 408 3.61 7.32 -23.18
CA GLN A 408 2.28 6.73 -23.35
C GLN A 408 1.41 6.94 -22.12
N THR A 409 1.97 6.84 -20.92
CA THR A 409 1.26 7.17 -19.68
C THR A 409 0.80 8.62 -19.71
N SER A 410 1.66 9.57 -20.09
CA SER A 410 1.26 10.97 -20.24
C SER A 410 0.10 11.13 -21.24
N ILE A 411 0.13 10.44 -22.38
CA ILE A 411 -0.96 10.46 -23.37
C ILE A 411 -2.27 9.90 -22.78
N ILE A 412 -2.21 8.81 -22.02
CA ILE A 412 -3.36 8.22 -21.33
C ILE A 412 -3.93 9.20 -20.29
N MET A 413 -3.08 9.87 -19.51
CA MET A 413 -3.55 10.86 -18.54
C MET A 413 -4.22 12.06 -19.21
N CYS A 414 -3.72 12.47 -20.38
CA CYS A 414 -4.40 13.47 -21.19
C CYS A 414 -5.76 12.97 -21.68
N SER A 415 -5.86 11.72 -22.13
CA SER A 415 -7.11 11.17 -22.68
C SER A 415 -8.25 11.12 -21.66
N TYR A 416 -7.92 11.09 -20.36
CA TYR A 416 -8.90 11.14 -19.27
C TYR A 416 -9.51 12.52 -19.05
N LEU A 417 -8.86 13.60 -19.49
CA LEU A 417 -9.35 14.96 -19.22
C LEU A 417 -10.51 15.31 -20.16
N PRO A 418 -11.60 15.96 -19.67
CA PRO A 418 -12.79 16.27 -20.47
C PRO A 418 -12.56 17.15 -21.70
N VAL A 419 -11.44 17.88 -21.74
CA VAL A 419 -11.05 18.73 -22.87
C VAL A 419 -10.60 17.94 -24.09
N PHE A 420 -10.20 16.67 -23.91
CA PHE A 420 -9.79 15.80 -25.01
C PHE A 420 -10.94 14.87 -25.42
N PRO A 421 -11.21 14.70 -26.73
CA PRO A 421 -12.33 13.90 -27.22
C PRO A 421 -12.06 12.39 -27.20
N SER A 422 -11.09 11.91 -26.42
CA SER A 422 -10.68 10.51 -26.41
C SER A 422 -11.70 9.60 -25.73
N PHE A 423 -12.26 10.05 -24.60
CA PHE A 423 -13.35 9.38 -23.90
C PHE A 423 -14.52 10.33 -23.72
N ASN A 424 -15.74 9.80 -23.92
CA ASN A 424 -16.95 10.57 -23.67
C ASN A 424 -17.14 10.79 -22.16
N MET A 425 -17.81 11.88 -21.81
CA MET A 425 -18.24 12.18 -20.45
C MET A 425 -19.77 12.18 -20.39
N THR A 426 -20.34 11.61 -19.33
CA THR A 426 -21.76 11.80 -19.05
C THR A 426 -22.06 13.25 -18.73
N LYS A 427 -23.34 13.65 -18.78
CA LYS A 427 -23.78 14.99 -18.33
C LYS A 427 -23.40 15.29 -16.88
N GLY A 428 -23.18 14.26 -16.05
CA GLY A 428 -22.75 14.38 -14.67
C GLY A 428 -21.23 14.30 -14.46
N GLY A 429 -20.41 14.38 -15.52
CA GLY A 429 -18.95 14.41 -15.42
C GLY A 429 -18.26 13.04 -15.26
N LEU A 430 -19.02 11.94 -15.27
CA LEU A 430 -18.46 10.59 -15.24
C LEU A 430 -17.83 10.22 -16.60
N ILE A 431 -16.57 9.77 -16.60
CA ILE A 431 -15.89 9.27 -17.80
C ILE A 431 -16.49 7.95 -18.30
N GLN A 432 -16.62 7.79 -19.62
CA GLN A 432 -17.22 6.61 -20.26
C GLN A 432 -16.17 5.76 -20.99
N LEU A 433 -15.45 4.95 -20.21
CA LEU A 433 -14.35 4.08 -20.70
C LEU A 433 -14.83 2.79 -21.35
N ASN A 434 -16.07 2.37 -21.09
CA ASN A 434 -16.62 1.12 -21.62
C ASN A 434 -17.43 1.31 -22.93
N HIS A 435 -17.28 2.46 -23.58
CA HIS A 435 -17.95 2.79 -24.85
C HIS A 435 -19.48 2.71 -24.79
N GLY A 436 -20.08 3.07 -23.66
CA GLY A 436 -21.54 3.08 -23.49
C GLY A 436 -22.16 1.71 -23.19
N ARG A 437 -21.32 0.67 -23.00
CA ARG A 437 -21.77 -0.65 -22.51
C ARG A 437 -22.25 -0.55 -21.03
N PRO A 438 -22.91 -1.57 -20.48
CA PRO A 438 -23.23 -1.62 -19.04
C PRO A 438 -21.97 -1.67 -18.14
N GLN A 439 -22.17 -1.49 -16.83
CA GLN A 439 -21.14 -1.61 -15.78
C GLN A 439 -19.91 -0.68 -15.94
N PRO A 440 -20.10 0.65 -16.13
CA PRO A 440 -18.99 1.56 -16.40
C PRO A 440 -18.09 1.81 -15.19
N LEU A 441 -18.63 1.70 -13.96
CA LEU A 441 -17.99 2.22 -12.76
C LEU A 441 -16.65 1.55 -12.43
N GLN A 442 -16.48 0.26 -12.71
CA GLN A 442 -15.21 -0.44 -12.47
C GLN A 442 -14.05 0.16 -13.28
N TYR A 443 -14.32 0.56 -14.53
CA TYR A 443 -13.31 1.18 -15.38
C TYR A 443 -13.01 2.60 -14.90
N VAL A 444 -14.05 3.33 -14.48
CA VAL A 444 -13.91 4.69 -13.94
C VAL A 444 -13.01 4.70 -12.71
N VAL A 445 -13.25 3.81 -11.73
CA VAL A 445 -12.43 3.77 -10.52
C VAL A 445 -10.99 3.34 -10.81
N ASN A 446 -10.77 2.47 -11.81
CA ASN A 446 -9.42 2.12 -12.26
C ASN A 446 -8.69 3.32 -12.88
N ALA A 447 -9.36 4.09 -13.74
CA ALA A 447 -8.78 5.30 -14.34
C ALA A 447 -8.49 6.38 -13.28
N ALA A 448 -9.42 6.58 -12.33
CA ALA A 448 -9.23 7.51 -11.22
C ALA A 448 -8.04 7.10 -10.33
N PHE A 449 -7.89 5.80 -10.06
CA PHE A 449 -6.74 5.26 -9.33
C PHE A 449 -5.42 5.50 -10.09
N LEU A 450 -5.36 5.19 -11.39
CA LEU A 450 -4.17 5.44 -12.20
C LEU A 450 -3.80 6.92 -12.27
N ALA A 451 -4.78 7.81 -12.40
CA ALA A 451 -4.56 9.26 -12.40
C ALA A 451 -4.00 9.76 -11.06
N ALA A 452 -4.56 9.31 -9.94
CA ALA A 452 -4.07 9.64 -8.61
C ALA A 452 -2.63 9.14 -8.39
N VAL A 453 -2.37 7.88 -8.70
CA VAL A 453 -1.04 7.27 -8.53
C VAL A 453 0.01 7.94 -9.40
N TYR A 454 -0.29 8.22 -10.67
CA TYR A 454 0.66 8.90 -11.55
C TYR A 454 0.91 10.35 -11.11
N SER A 455 -0.10 11.06 -10.63
CA SER A 455 0.06 12.39 -10.02
C SER A 455 1.02 12.35 -8.84
N ASP A 456 0.87 11.35 -7.96
CA ASP A 456 1.74 11.16 -6.80
C ASP A 456 3.19 10.81 -7.22
N TYR A 457 3.39 10.06 -8.30
CA TYR A 457 4.74 9.81 -8.84
C TYR A 457 5.41 11.06 -9.39
N LEU A 458 4.66 11.91 -10.10
CA LEU A 458 5.19 13.18 -10.60
C LEU A 458 5.60 14.09 -9.43
N ASP A 459 4.75 14.22 -8.43
CA ASP A 459 5.05 15.00 -7.22
C ASP A 459 6.26 14.46 -6.46
N ALA A 460 6.35 13.14 -6.25
CA ALA A 460 7.49 12.52 -5.58
C ALA A 460 8.80 12.64 -6.37
N ALA A 461 8.72 12.89 -7.68
CA ALA A 461 9.86 13.16 -8.55
C ALA A 461 10.12 14.66 -8.74
N ASP A 462 9.55 15.53 -7.89
CA ASP A 462 9.64 16.99 -7.98
C ASP A 462 9.24 17.54 -9.36
N THR A 463 8.32 16.85 -10.04
CA THR A 463 7.82 17.19 -11.36
C THR A 463 6.42 17.81 -11.22
N PRO A 464 6.24 19.12 -11.43
CA PRO A 464 5.01 19.83 -11.07
C PRO A 464 3.79 19.51 -11.95
N GLY A 465 3.96 18.68 -12.98
CA GLY A 465 2.91 18.38 -13.94
C GLY A 465 3.43 17.67 -15.19
N TRP A 466 2.61 17.62 -16.23
CA TRP A 466 2.99 17.03 -17.51
C TRP A 466 2.38 17.82 -18.67
N TYR A 467 2.86 17.51 -19.89
CA TYR A 467 2.39 18.16 -21.10
C TYR A 467 1.41 17.28 -21.85
N CYS A 468 0.29 17.87 -22.26
CA CYS A 468 -0.63 17.33 -23.25
C CYS A 468 -0.52 18.14 -24.54
N GLY A 469 0.38 17.71 -25.44
CA GLY A 469 0.76 18.49 -26.61
C GLY A 469 1.45 19.79 -26.18
N PRO A 470 0.99 20.97 -26.63
CA PRO A 470 1.60 22.25 -26.25
C PRO A 470 1.21 22.74 -24.84
N ASN A 471 0.21 22.12 -24.21
CA ASN A 471 -0.40 22.62 -22.98
C ASN A 471 0.15 21.90 -21.75
N PHE A 472 0.57 22.67 -20.75
CA PHE A 472 1.01 22.16 -19.45
C PHE A 472 -0.18 22.03 -18.48
N TYR A 473 -0.24 20.91 -17.75
CA TYR A 473 -1.21 20.66 -16.69
C TYR A 473 -0.48 20.32 -15.40
N SER A 474 -0.89 20.92 -14.28
CA SER A 474 -0.34 20.59 -12.97
C SER A 474 -0.82 19.23 -12.47
N THR A 475 -0.08 18.62 -11.54
CA THR A 475 -0.45 17.35 -10.89
C THR A 475 -1.82 17.39 -10.21
N ASP A 476 -2.24 18.57 -9.71
CA ASP A 476 -3.57 18.78 -9.13
C ASP A 476 -4.72 18.49 -10.10
N VAL A 477 -4.53 18.70 -11.41
CA VAL A 477 -5.56 18.40 -12.42
C VAL A 477 -5.93 16.92 -12.42
N LEU A 478 -4.96 16.02 -12.25
CA LEU A 478 -5.22 14.57 -12.15
C LEU A 478 -5.87 14.20 -10.83
N ARG A 479 -5.48 14.85 -9.74
CA ARG A 479 -6.09 14.62 -8.42
C ARG A 479 -7.55 15.04 -8.43
N ASP A 480 -7.84 16.18 -9.03
CA ASP A 480 -9.21 16.68 -9.15
C ASP A 480 -10.04 15.81 -10.10
N PHE A 481 -9.47 15.39 -11.23
CA PHE A 481 -10.09 14.36 -12.05
C PHE A 481 -10.43 13.12 -11.21
N ALA A 482 -9.45 12.52 -10.52
CA ALA A 482 -9.67 11.33 -9.71
C ALA A 482 -10.75 11.54 -8.64
N ARG A 483 -10.74 12.68 -7.94
CA ARG A 483 -11.75 13.03 -6.91
C ARG A 483 -13.16 13.10 -7.49
N THR A 484 -13.34 13.78 -8.61
CA THR A 484 -14.66 13.93 -9.26
C THR A 484 -15.27 12.59 -9.66
N GLN A 485 -14.43 11.59 -9.96
CA GLN A 485 -14.91 10.25 -10.32
C GLN A 485 -15.42 9.42 -9.12
N PHE A 486 -15.09 9.80 -7.86
CA PHE A 486 -15.56 9.12 -6.64
C PHE A 486 -16.69 9.86 -5.93
N PHE A 487 -16.55 11.18 -5.77
CA PHE A 487 -17.57 12.02 -5.15
C PHE A 487 -17.76 13.27 -5.99
N ASN A 488 -18.87 13.33 -6.72
CA ASN A 488 -19.29 14.56 -7.38
C ASN A 488 -19.76 15.54 -6.30
N HIS A 489 -19.03 16.64 -6.12
CA HIS A 489 -19.57 17.81 -5.46
C HIS A 489 -20.57 18.46 -6.41
N TYR A 490 -21.86 18.37 -6.07
CA TYR A 490 -22.90 19.26 -6.59
C TYR A 490 -23.17 20.36 -5.58
#